data_AF-A0A7X7LRI2-F1
#
_entry.id   AF-A0A7X7LRI2-F1
#
_cell.length_a   1.000
_cell.length_b   1.000
_cell.length_c   1.000
_cell.angle_alpha   90.00
_cell.angle_beta   90.00
_cell.angle_gamma   90.00
#
_symmetry.space_group_name_H-M   'P 1'
#
loop_
_entity.id
_entity.type
_entity.pdbx_description
1 polymer ?
#
loop_
_entity_poly.entity_id
_entity_poly.type
_entity_poly.pdbx_seq_one_letter_code
_entity_poly.pdbx_strand_id
1 'polypeptide(L)'
;MIAYPGISLTNLTRKGQAHFIQRKALTFIESTVSFEEKRAIFACAVARVQSELSQQMHSANPETQAILAVEMAMAGDLLLREFVEKKISEGMTLLEALSQANTHFQASINAGSSDYIRERKQDLDDVICSLICSIKEAPEPDFEISDPFIAIADQFYPSEVIRLSHQNAAGLLATSGSLMSHSTVLANSLKLAYMIVDKPLIQKIQEGDQLLLDGEHHQLIIHPNPSTDKISFTDTHIYAKINVPSQASFWAVLNILDELEDIALSTTNGIGLVRTEYLFYDDLLIPDENRQKEVYQTIARAMYPRSVTFRTFDFGFDKKARWLCDREEIPEQNKKRGISLALANISLVKTQLKALCLAASRGNIRILLPYVQNKKAIQTVRRLLKEIAKES
;
A
#
# COMPACT_ATOMS: atom_id res chain seq x y z
N MET A 1 3.12 34.37 7.04
CA MET A 1 3.21 32.90 6.96
C MET A 1 2.10 32.46 6.02
N ILE A 2 2.44 31.80 4.93
CA ILE A 2 1.43 31.31 3.99
C ILE A 2 1.41 29.79 4.14
N ALA A 3 0.37 29.29 4.80
CA ALA A 3 0.07 27.87 4.83
C ALA A 3 -0.77 27.55 3.59
N TYR A 4 -0.39 26.50 2.89
CA TYR A 4 -1.09 26.05 1.70
C TYR A 4 -1.79 24.72 1.99
N PRO A 5 -3.02 24.53 1.52
CA PRO A 5 -3.73 23.27 1.72
C PRO A 5 -3.05 22.13 0.95
N GLY A 6 -3.01 20.95 1.56
CA GLY A 6 -2.60 19.71 0.92
C GLY A 6 -3.46 18.54 1.41
N ILE A 7 -3.16 17.33 0.95
CA ILE A 7 -3.75 16.09 1.44
C ILE A 7 -2.60 15.24 1.99
N SER A 8 -2.38 15.28 3.30
CA SER A 8 -1.51 14.33 3.99
C SER A 8 -1.98 12.89 3.78
N LEU A 9 -1.06 12.04 3.34
CA LEU A 9 -1.22 10.59 3.24
C LEU A 9 -0.66 9.88 4.48
N THR A 10 0.19 10.56 5.25
CA THR A 10 0.70 10.13 6.55
C THR A 10 0.48 11.24 7.58
N ASN A 11 0.23 10.89 8.84
CA ASN A 11 0.00 11.86 9.92
C ASN A 11 1.30 12.42 10.54
N LEU A 12 2.40 12.40 9.80
CA LEU A 12 3.71 12.82 10.29
C LEU A 12 4.00 14.27 9.93
N THR A 13 4.53 15.01 10.90
CA THR A 13 5.03 16.37 10.68
C THR A 13 6.55 16.34 10.55
N ARG A 14 7.06 16.83 9.41
CA ARG A 14 8.48 16.76 9.05
C ARG A 14 8.93 18.04 8.35
N LYS A 15 10.14 18.48 8.67
CA LYS A 15 10.78 19.67 8.09
C LYS A 15 12.00 19.23 7.30
N GLY A 16 12.24 19.89 6.17
CA GLY A 16 13.42 19.65 5.36
C GLY A 16 13.56 20.63 4.22
N GLN A 17 14.71 20.61 3.56
CA GLN A 17 14.93 21.38 2.33
C GLN A 17 14.20 20.73 1.15
N ALA A 18 13.60 21.54 0.28
CA ALA A 18 12.95 21.11 -0.94
C ALA A 18 13.98 20.53 -1.91
N HIS A 19 13.73 19.30 -2.39
CA HIS A 19 14.57 18.65 -3.38
C HIS A 19 13.72 18.09 -4.53
N PHE A 20 13.90 18.59 -5.75
CA PHE A 20 13.16 18.11 -6.91
C PHE A 20 13.78 16.85 -7.50
N ILE A 21 13.00 15.76 -7.51
CA ILE A 21 13.42 14.50 -8.12
C ILE A 21 13.37 14.63 -9.64
N GLN A 22 14.53 14.80 -10.26
CA GLN A 22 14.66 14.88 -11.71
C GLN A 22 14.67 13.48 -12.32
N ARG A 23 13.52 13.03 -12.82
CA ARG A 23 13.47 11.89 -13.75
C ARG A 23 13.99 12.34 -15.12
N LYS A 24 15.29 12.21 -15.37
CA LYS A 24 15.89 12.57 -16.67
C LYS A 24 15.18 11.80 -17.80
N ALA A 25 14.71 12.54 -18.81
CA ALA A 25 14.22 11.96 -20.05
C ALA A 25 15.30 11.02 -20.63
N LEU A 26 14.93 9.75 -20.76
CA LEU A 26 15.84 8.67 -21.14
C LEU A 26 16.33 8.89 -22.58
N THR A 27 17.50 9.49 -22.74
CA THR A 27 18.24 9.47 -24.01
C THR A 27 19.55 8.74 -23.76
N PHE A 28 19.72 7.57 -24.38
CA PHE A 28 20.99 6.86 -24.41
C PHE A 28 21.22 6.30 -25.82
N ILE A 29 22.47 6.36 -26.26
CA ILE A 29 22.92 5.98 -27.60
C ILE A 29 23.61 4.62 -27.45
N GLU A 30 22.90 3.54 -27.74
CA GLU A 30 23.30 2.16 -27.45
C GLU A 30 23.63 1.36 -28.74
N SER A 31 24.06 2.05 -29.80
CA SER A 31 24.05 1.51 -31.17
C SER A 31 25.19 0.55 -31.53
N THR A 32 26.06 0.13 -30.61
CA THR A 32 27.27 -0.67 -30.93
C THR A 32 27.44 -1.99 -30.17
N VAL A 33 26.45 -2.43 -29.39
CA VAL A 33 26.55 -3.64 -28.55
C VAL A 33 25.91 -4.87 -29.23
N SER A 34 26.54 -6.04 -29.14
CA SER A 34 26.03 -7.29 -29.74
C SER A 34 24.80 -7.84 -29.00
N PHE A 35 24.04 -8.73 -29.65
CA PHE A 35 22.85 -9.37 -29.04
C PHE A 35 23.18 -10.10 -27.73
N GLU A 36 24.27 -10.88 -27.72
CA GLU A 36 24.65 -11.69 -26.56
C GLU A 36 25.09 -10.80 -25.38
N GLU A 37 25.80 -9.71 -25.67
CA GLU A 37 26.18 -8.71 -24.67
C GLU A 37 24.94 -7.98 -24.10
N LYS A 38 24.00 -7.56 -24.95
CA LYS A 38 22.74 -6.95 -24.50
C LYS A 38 21.94 -7.90 -23.59
N ARG A 39 21.88 -9.19 -23.93
CA ARG A 39 21.23 -10.21 -23.11
C ARG A 39 21.94 -10.40 -21.76
N ALA A 40 23.27 -10.40 -21.74
CA ALA A 40 24.05 -10.48 -20.51
C ALA A 40 23.85 -9.25 -19.61
N ILE A 41 23.89 -8.04 -20.18
CA ILE A 41 23.64 -6.78 -19.46
C ILE A 41 22.24 -6.80 -18.82
N PHE A 42 21.22 -7.22 -19.57
CA PHE A 42 19.87 -7.35 -19.05
C PHE A 42 19.79 -8.35 -17.88
N ALA A 43 20.40 -9.53 -18.03
CA ALA A 43 20.40 -10.54 -16.98
C ALA A 43 21.12 -10.05 -15.71
N CYS A 44 22.24 -9.32 -15.84
CA CYS A 44 22.91 -8.67 -14.73
C CYS A 44 22.02 -7.61 -14.06
N ALA A 45 21.30 -6.82 -14.84
CA ALA A 45 20.40 -5.80 -14.32
C ALA A 45 19.25 -6.40 -13.51
N VAL A 46 18.63 -7.48 -14.03
CA VAL A 46 17.60 -8.25 -13.30
C VAL A 46 18.16 -8.80 -11.98
N ALA A 47 19.33 -9.43 -12.02
CA ALA A 47 19.96 -9.99 -10.81
C ALA A 47 20.26 -8.90 -9.77
N ARG A 48 20.72 -7.73 -10.22
CA ARG A 48 20.98 -6.58 -9.34
C ARG A 48 19.70 -6.06 -8.69
N VAL A 49 18.64 -5.82 -9.47
CA VAL A 49 17.34 -5.37 -8.96
C VAL A 49 16.77 -6.39 -7.97
N GLN A 50 16.82 -7.68 -8.29
CA GLN A 50 16.35 -8.74 -7.37
C GLN A 50 17.17 -8.81 -6.07
N SER A 51 18.49 -8.59 -6.15
CA SER A 51 19.35 -8.52 -4.96
C SER A 51 19.04 -7.30 -4.10
N GLU A 52 18.85 -6.13 -4.70
CA GLU A 52 18.51 -4.88 -4.00
C GLU A 52 17.15 -5.01 -3.29
N LEU A 53 16.11 -5.50 -3.99
CA LEU A 53 14.80 -5.78 -3.42
C LEU A 53 14.89 -6.81 -2.28
N SER A 54 15.68 -7.88 -2.45
CA SER A 54 15.87 -8.88 -1.41
C SER A 54 16.53 -8.29 -0.16
N GLN A 55 17.53 -7.42 -0.30
CA GLN A 55 18.15 -6.74 0.84
C GLN A 55 17.14 -5.85 1.57
N GLN A 56 16.33 -5.08 0.84
CA GLN A 56 15.30 -4.22 1.41
C GLN A 56 14.25 -5.02 2.19
N MET A 57 13.87 -6.20 1.69
CA MET A 57 12.93 -7.09 2.37
C MET A 57 13.43 -7.52 3.77
N HIS A 58 14.72 -7.78 3.95
CA HIS A 58 15.27 -8.26 5.24
C HIS A 58 15.08 -7.25 6.38
N SER A 59 15.10 -5.96 6.07
CA SER A 59 14.95 -4.86 7.05
C SER A 59 13.53 -4.33 7.18
N ALA A 60 12.59 -4.83 6.38
CA ALA A 60 11.26 -4.25 6.28
C ALA A 60 10.18 -5.00 7.07
N ASN A 61 9.06 -4.33 7.34
CA ASN A 61 7.90 -4.96 7.96
C ASN A 61 7.20 -5.94 7.00
N PRO A 62 6.34 -6.86 7.48
CA PRO A 62 5.69 -7.87 6.64
C PRO A 62 4.91 -7.30 5.46
N GLU A 63 4.25 -6.16 5.63
CA GLU A 63 3.49 -5.49 4.55
C GLU A 63 4.41 -4.98 3.44
N THR A 64 5.54 -4.37 3.79
CA THR A 64 6.56 -3.93 2.83
C THR A 64 7.20 -5.12 2.14
N GLN A 65 7.47 -6.21 2.87
CA GLN A 65 8.01 -7.44 2.29
C GLN A 65 7.08 -8.02 1.21
N ALA A 66 5.76 -8.00 1.43
CA ALA A 66 4.79 -8.46 0.44
C ALA A 66 4.82 -7.63 -0.85
N ILE A 67 4.90 -6.31 -0.73
CA ILE A 67 5.02 -5.38 -1.88
C ILE A 67 6.31 -5.68 -2.66
N LEU A 68 7.45 -5.72 -1.97
CA LEU A 68 8.75 -5.99 -2.58
C LEU A 68 8.85 -7.38 -3.22
N ALA A 69 8.17 -8.38 -2.65
CA ALA A 69 8.11 -9.72 -3.23
C ALA A 69 7.38 -9.73 -4.58
N VAL A 70 6.36 -8.89 -4.76
CA VAL A 70 5.66 -8.74 -6.05
C VAL A 70 6.58 -8.13 -7.10
N GLU A 71 7.29 -7.05 -6.76
CA GLU A 71 8.25 -6.40 -7.66
C GLU A 71 9.40 -7.32 -8.03
N MET A 72 9.93 -8.09 -7.06
CA MET A 72 10.99 -9.07 -7.29
C MET A 72 10.55 -10.18 -8.25
N ALA A 73 9.30 -10.65 -8.11
CA ALA A 73 8.72 -11.64 -9.01
C ALA A 73 8.50 -11.08 -10.42
N MET A 74 8.06 -9.82 -10.54
CA MET A 74 7.91 -9.15 -11.83
C MET A 74 9.25 -8.93 -12.53
N ALA A 75 10.29 -8.50 -11.80
CA ALA A 75 11.62 -8.29 -12.35
C ALA A 75 12.23 -9.58 -12.90
N GLY A 76 11.94 -10.71 -12.26
CA GLY A 76 12.38 -12.05 -12.67
C GLY A 76 11.43 -12.79 -13.59
N ASP A 77 10.36 -12.16 -14.07
CA ASP A 77 9.31 -12.84 -14.83
C ASP A 77 9.83 -13.37 -16.17
N LEU A 78 9.53 -14.63 -16.47
CA LEU A 78 9.99 -15.31 -17.68
C LEU A 78 9.43 -14.66 -18.95
N LEU A 79 8.17 -14.21 -18.94
CA LEU A 79 7.54 -13.57 -20.09
C LEU A 79 8.15 -12.19 -20.35
N LEU A 80 8.44 -11.43 -19.29
CA LEU A 80 9.16 -10.15 -19.42
C LEU A 80 10.52 -10.37 -20.09
N ARG A 81 11.26 -11.38 -19.61
CA ARG A 81 12.56 -11.73 -20.16
C ARG A 81 12.49 -12.16 -21.63
N GLU A 82 11.61 -13.10 -21.97
CA GLU A 82 11.44 -13.58 -23.33
C GLU A 82 11.03 -12.47 -24.29
N PHE A 83 10.16 -11.54 -23.83
CA PHE A 83 9.75 -10.40 -24.62
C PHE A 83 10.92 -9.45 -24.90
N VAL A 84 11.69 -9.10 -23.86
CA VAL A 84 12.86 -8.23 -23.99
C VAL A 84 13.92 -8.86 -24.90
N GLU A 85 14.26 -10.14 -24.68
CA GLU A 85 15.21 -10.87 -25.52
C GLU A 85 14.76 -10.92 -26.99
N LYS A 86 13.46 -11.15 -27.24
CA LYS A 86 12.90 -11.09 -28.60
C LYS A 86 13.08 -9.71 -29.22
N LYS A 87 12.77 -8.62 -28.51
CA LYS A 87 12.91 -7.25 -29.03
C LYS A 87 14.36 -6.86 -29.31
N ILE A 88 15.29 -7.30 -28.48
CA ILE A 88 16.72 -7.12 -28.72
C ILE A 88 17.15 -7.89 -29.99
N SER A 89 16.63 -9.11 -30.20
CA SER A 89 16.90 -9.89 -31.43
C SER A 89 16.36 -9.24 -32.70
N GLU A 90 15.28 -8.45 -32.58
CA GLU A 90 14.70 -7.63 -33.66
C GLU A 90 15.52 -6.36 -33.97
N GLY A 91 16.67 -6.17 -33.29
CA GLY A 91 17.59 -5.06 -33.52
C GLY A 91 17.38 -3.85 -32.62
N MET A 92 16.47 -3.93 -31.64
CA MET A 92 16.22 -2.83 -30.71
C MET A 92 17.36 -2.67 -29.69
N THR A 93 17.47 -1.47 -29.14
CA THR A 93 18.25 -1.22 -27.92
C THR A 93 17.55 -1.84 -26.70
N LEU A 94 18.28 -2.05 -25.60
CA LEU A 94 17.73 -2.55 -24.35
C LEU A 94 16.63 -1.62 -23.81
N LEU A 95 16.84 -0.31 -23.92
CA LEU A 95 15.86 0.68 -23.47
C LEU A 95 14.57 0.66 -24.29
N GLU A 96 14.68 0.55 -25.61
CA GLU A 96 13.51 0.43 -26.49
C GLU A 96 12.76 -0.88 -26.21
N ALA A 97 13.49 -1.99 -26.02
CA ALA A 97 12.92 -3.28 -25.66
C ALA A 97 12.15 -3.22 -24.34
N LEU A 98 12.73 -2.61 -23.30
CA LEU A 98 12.09 -2.43 -22.00
C LEU A 98 10.89 -1.48 -22.05
N SER A 99 11.00 -0.38 -22.79
CA SER A 99 9.88 0.55 -22.98
C SER A 99 8.72 -0.09 -23.76
N GLN A 100 9.01 -0.94 -24.75
CA GLN A 100 8.00 -1.71 -25.45
C GLN A 100 7.40 -2.81 -24.57
N ALA A 101 8.22 -3.48 -23.75
CA ALA A 101 7.74 -4.46 -22.78
C ALA A 101 6.74 -3.81 -21.82
N ASN A 102 7.08 -2.64 -21.27
CA ASN A 102 6.19 -1.88 -20.41
C ASN A 102 4.85 -1.60 -21.11
N THR A 103 4.89 -1.02 -22.32
CA THR A 103 3.69 -0.71 -23.10
C THR A 103 2.84 -1.97 -23.37
N HIS A 104 3.49 -3.08 -23.73
CA HIS A 104 2.83 -4.34 -24.04
C HIS A 104 2.12 -4.96 -22.82
N PHE A 105 2.83 -5.10 -21.70
CA PHE A 105 2.25 -5.69 -20.50
C PHE A 105 1.23 -4.76 -19.84
N GLN A 106 1.42 -3.44 -19.91
CA GLN A 106 0.39 -2.49 -19.49
C GLN A 106 -0.90 -2.59 -20.31
N ALA A 107 -0.83 -2.85 -21.61
CA ALA A 107 -2.02 -3.03 -22.43
C ALA A 107 -2.85 -4.25 -21.97
N SER A 108 -2.17 -5.33 -21.60
CA SER A 108 -2.78 -6.53 -21.01
C SER A 108 -3.38 -6.27 -19.63
N ILE A 109 -2.72 -5.44 -18.82
CA ILE A 109 -3.20 -5.01 -17.49
C ILE A 109 -4.45 -4.12 -17.63
N ASN A 110 -4.45 -3.15 -18.55
CA ASN A 110 -5.56 -2.21 -18.79
C ASN A 110 -6.87 -2.85 -19.28
N ALA A 111 -6.85 -4.13 -19.66
CA ALA A 111 -8.06 -4.86 -20.02
C ALA A 111 -9.02 -5.09 -18.83
N GLY A 112 -8.59 -4.81 -17.59
CA GLY A 112 -9.48 -4.74 -16.42
C GLY A 112 -9.52 -3.35 -15.78
N SER A 113 -10.67 -3.00 -15.19
CA SER A 113 -11.01 -1.64 -14.76
C SER A 113 -11.08 -1.44 -13.23
N SER A 114 -10.15 -2.03 -12.49
CA SER A 114 -10.11 -1.98 -11.00
C SER A 114 -8.91 -1.16 -10.49
N ASP A 115 -9.05 -0.57 -9.29
CA ASP A 115 -7.95 0.14 -8.62
C ASP A 115 -6.74 -0.78 -8.34
N TYR A 116 -6.97 -2.08 -8.10
CA TYR A 116 -5.90 -3.09 -8.00
C TYR A 116 -5.08 -3.21 -9.30
N ILE A 117 -5.74 -3.04 -10.44
CA ILE A 117 -5.09 -3.10 -11.76
C ILE A 117 -4.26 -1.83 -12.01
N ARG A 118 -4.71 -0.69 -11.47
CA ARG A 118 -3.96 0.57 -11.49
C ARG A 118 -2.68 0.49 -10.67
N GLU A 119 -2.72 -0.18 -9.52
CA GLU A 119 -1.55 -0.45 -8.68
C GLU A 119 -0.57 -1.40 -9.37
N ARG A 120 -1.05 -2.50 -9.95
CA ARG A 120 -0.23 -3.43 -10.76
C ARG A 120 0.48 -2.76 -11.92
N LYS A 121 -0.15 -1.76 -12.54
CA LYS A 121 0.47 -0.95 -13.59
C LYS A 121 1.65 -0.14 -13.03
N GLN A 122 1.46 0.47 -11.86
CA GLN A 122 2.49 1.26 -11.20
C GLN A 122 3.67 0.39 -10.74
N ASP A 123 3.40 -0.81 -10.23
CA ASP A 123 4.44 -1.79 -9.86
C ASP A 123 5.28 -2.19 -11.10
N LEU A 124 4.62 -2.45 -12.24
CA LEU A 124 5.33 -2.75 -13.50
C LEU A 124 6.16 -1.56 -14.00
N ASP A 125 5.60 -0.34 -13.94
CA ASP A 125 6.34 0.88 -14.27
C ASP A 125 7.61 0.99 -13.41
N ASP A 126 7.50 0.74 -12.10
CA ASP A 126 8.62 0.82 -11.16
C ASP A 126 9.71 -0.22 -11.48
N VAL A 127 9.32 -1.47 -11.72
CA VAL A 127 10.25 -2.55 -12.09
C VAL A 127 11.00 -2.20 -13.38
N ILE A 128 10.30 -1.70 -14.40
CA ILE A 128 10.94 -1.31 -15.66
C ILE A 128 11.88 -0.13 -15.45
N CYS A 129 11.48 0.88 -14.68
CA CYS A 129 12.34 2.00 -14.32
C CYS A 129 13.60 1.53 -13.58
N SER A 130 13.46 0.63 -12.60
CA SER A 130 14.56 0.05 -11.83
C SER A 130 15.53 -0.73 -12.72
N LEU A 131 15.02 -1.54 -13.65
CA LEU A 131 15.84 -2.25 -14.64
C LEU A 131 16.60 -1.29 -15.54
N ILE A 132 15.95 -0.22 -16.01
CA ILE A 132 16.59 0.81 -16.84
C ILE A 132 17.70 1.54 -16.07
N CYS A 133 17.47 1.90 -14.80
CA CYS A 133 18.49 2.53 -13.96
C CYS A 133 19.68 1.59 -13.74
N SER A 134 19.42 0.32 -13.45
CA SER A 134 20.43 -0.72 -13.23
C SER A 134 21.32 -0.94 -14.47
N ILE A 135 20.74 -0.96 -15.68
CA ILE A 135 21.47 -1.11 -16.95
C ILE A 135 22.42 0.05 -17.22
N LYS A 136 22.08 1.26 -16.80
CA LYS A 136 22.83 2.46 -17.20
C LYS A 136 24.16 2.63 -16.46
N GLU A 137 24.43 1.87 -15.40
CA GLU A 137 25.55 2.10 -14.47
C GLU A 137 25.75 3.59 -14.15
N ALA A 138 24.67 4.39 -14.18
CA ALA A 138 24.80 5.80 -13.88
C ALA A 138 25.12 5.87 -12.38
N PRO A 139 26.22 6.52 -11.97
CA PRO A 139 26.30 7.01 -10.62
C PRO A 139 25.10 7.95 -10.49
N GLU A 140 24.04 7.47 -9.84
CA GLU A 140 23.06 8.41 -9.31
C GLU A 140 23.87 9.29 -8.36
N PRO A 141 23.80 10.62 -8.52
CA PRO A 141 24.66 11.53 -7.78
C PRO A 141 24.61 11.15 -6.30
N ASP A 142 25.77 10.78 -5.74
CA ASP A 142 26.00 10.72 -4.32
C ASP A 142 25.65 12.11 -3.79
N PHE A 143 24.40 12.28 -3.38
CA PHE A 143 23.99 13.46 -2.66
C PHE A 143 24.42 13.23 -1.22
N GLU A 144 25.57 13.79 -0.85
CA GLU A 144 25.91 14.08 0.55
C GLU A 144 24.96 15.18 1.07
N ILE A 145 23.67 14.88 1.13
CA ILE A 145 22.71 15.71 1.86
C ILE A 145 22.75 15.18 3.29
N SER A 146 23.59 15.79 4.13
CA SER A 146 23.67 15.46 5.56
C SER A 146 22.39 15.82 6.32
N ASP A 147 21.61 16.76 5.78
CA ASP A 147 20.47 17.37 6.46
C ASP A 147 19.14 16.79 5.94
N PRO A 148 18.13 16.59 6.79
CA PRO A 148 16.83 16.08 6.34
C PRO A 148 16.20 16.92 5.23
N PHE A 149 15.70 16.26 4.18
CA PHE A 149 15.10 16.93 3.02
C PHE A 149 13.69 16.42 2.69
N ILE A 150 12.93 17.19 1.90
CA ILE A 150 11.62 16.83 1.38
C ILE A 150 11.73 16.62 -0.12
N ALA A 151 11.55 15.37 -0.56
CA ALA A 151 11.56 15.01 -1.98
C ALA A 151 10.28 15.50 -2.66
N ILE A 152 10.40 16.06 -3.86
CA ILE A 152 9.30 16.60 -4.64
C ILE A 152 9.25 15.91 -6.00
N ALA A 153 8.10 15.32 -6.34
CA ALA A 153 7.88 14.65 -7.62
C ALA A 153 6.40 14.73 -8.05
N ASP A 154 6.07 14.33 -9.28
CA ASP A 154 4.66 14.21 -9.68
C ASP A 154 3.95 13.07 -8.92
N GLN A 155 4.66 11.95 -8.73
CA GLN A 155 4.26 10.73 -8.01
C GLN A 155 5.53 10.04 -7.49
N PHE A 156 5.43 9.14 -6.51
CA PHE A 156 6.55 8.30 -6.05
C PHE A 156 6.26 6.82 -6.26
N TYR A 157 7.27 6.07 -6.71
CA TYR A 157 7.21 4.61 -6.77
C TYR A 157 7.73 3.96 -5.47
N PRO A 158 7.29 2.74 -5.12
CA PRO A 158 7.78 1.99 -3.97
C PRO A 158 9.31 1.99 -3.81
N SER A 159 10.05 1.70 -4.88
CA SER A 159 11.51 1.67 -4.88
C SER A 159 12.12 3.04 -4.52
N GLU A 160 11.52 4.12 -5.02
CA GLU A 160 11.96 5.49 -4.75
C GLU A 160 11.73 5.85 -3.28
N VAL A 161 10.60 5.45 -2.69
CA VAL A 161 10.29 5.72 -1.27
C VAL A 161 11.35 5.10 -0.35
N ILE A 162 11.72 3.85 -0.59
CA ILE A 162 12.74 3.15 0.19
C ILE A 162 14.12 3.79 -0.01
N ARG A 163 14.51 4.05 -1.26
CA ARG A 163 15.79 4.69 -1.58
C ARG A 163 15.90 6.06 -0.91
N LEU A 164 14.88 6.89 -1.02
CA LEU A 164 14.84 8.23 -0.43
C LEU A 164 14.92 8.17 1.10
N SER A 165 14.27 7.18 1.73
CA SER A 165 14.42 6.93 3.16
C SER A 165 15.88 6.67 3.56
N HIS A 166 16.61 5.86 2.79
CA HIS A 166 18.04 5.58 3.04
C HIS A 166 18.93 6.80 2.80
N GLN A 167 18.50 7.73 1.95
CA GLN A 167 19.18 8.99 1.68
C GLN A 167 18.86 10.10 2.70
N ASN A 168 18.18 9.79 3.82
CA ASN A 168 17.80 10.75 4.85
C ASN A 168 16.68 11.74 4.42
N ALA A 169 15.80 11.31 3.51
CA ALA A 169 14.56 12.05 3.27
C ALA A 169 13.71 12.07 4.55
N ALA A 170 13.22 13.26 4.91
CA ALA A 170 12.26 13.43 5.99
C ALA A 170 10.81 13.37 5.49
N GLY A 171 10.57 13.63 4.20
CA GLY A 171 9.23 13.52 3.62
C GLY A 171 9.19 13.59 2.10
N LEU A 172 7.98 13.40 1.58
CA LEU A 172 7.59 13.25 0.19
C LEU A 172 6.44 14.22 -0.12
N LEU A 173 6.60 15.01 -1.16
CA LEU A 173 5.59 15.94 -1.66
C LEU A 173 5.27 15.59 -3.11
N ALA A 174 4.03 15.17 -3.37
CA ALA A 174 3.60 14.75 -4.71
C ALA A 174 2.43 15.58 -5.26
N THR A 175 2.20 15.49 -6.57
CA THR A 175 0.99 16.05 -7.21
C THR A 175 -0.14 15.04 -7.34
N SER A 176 0.19 13.77 -7.18
CA SER A 176 -0.72 12.65 -7.32
C SER A 176 -0.28 11.52 -6.38
N GLY A 177 -1.27 10.78 -5.88
CA GLY A 177 -1.09 9.63 -5.01
C GLY A 177 -2.43 9.19 -4.44
N SER A 178 -2.47 8.05 -3.75
CA SER A 178 -3.66 7.60 -3.03
C SER A 178 -3.27 7.14 -1.62
N LEU A 179 -4.21 7.26 -0.68
CA LEU A 179 -4.04 6.80 0.70
C LEU A 179 -3.73 5.30 0.81
N MET A 180 -4.09 4.52 -0.23
CA MET A 180 -3.96 3.06 -0.24
C MET A 180 -2.84 2.58 -1.18
N SER A 181 -2.11 3.48 -1.85
CA SER A 181 -1.03 3.06 -2.75
C SER A 181 0.11 2.42 -1.96
N HIS A 182 0.79 1.46 -2.59
CA HIS A 182 1.99 0.82 -2.03
C HIS A 182 3.02 1.85 -1.55
N SER A 183 3.26 2.92 -2.31
CA SER A 183 4.16 4.01 -1.91
C SER A 183 3.74 4.71 -0.62
N THR A 184 2.44 4.86 -0.35
CA THR A 184 1.92 5.47 0.89
C THR A 184 2.09 4.55 2.08
N VAL A 185 1.79 3.26 1.90
CA VAL A 185 1.98 2.23 2.93
C VAL A 185 3.46 2.17 3.33
N LEU A 186 4.36 2.17 2.34
CA LEU A 186 5.81 2.17 2.54
C LEU A 186 6.28 3.45 3.25
N ALA A 187 5.80 4.62 2.84
CA ALA A 187 6.17 5.88 3.47
C ALA A 187 5.79 5.90 4.97
N ASN A 188 4.63 5.35 5.33
CA ASN A 188 4.20 5.24 6.72
C ASN A 188 5.08 4.28 7.53
N SER A 189 5.38 3.10 6.97
CA SER A 189 6.30 2.10 7.54
C SER A 189 7.70 2.68 7.79
N LEU A 190 8.18 3.50 6.85
CA LEU A 190 9.50 4.15 6.88
C LEU A 190 9.53 5.51 7.60
N LYS A 191 8.41 5.92 8.22
CA LYS A 191 8.29 7.18 8.98
C LYS A 191 8.59 8.45 8.17
N LEU A 192 8.26 8.43 6.88
CA LEU A 192 8.34 9.59 5.98
C LEU A 192 7.01 10.34 5.99
N ALA A 193 7.05 11.67 6.15
CA ALA A 193 5.84 12.46 5.91
C ALA A 193 5.50 12.44 4.42
N TYR A 194 4.27 12.16 4.03
CA TYR A 194 3.84 12.15 2.63
C TYR A 194 2.59 13.01 2.46
N MET A 195 2.66 14.00 1.57
CA MET A 195 1.55 14.91 1.24
C MET A 195 1.35 15.08 -0.26
N ILE A 196 0.09 15.17 -0.69
CA ILE A 196 -0.29 15.57 -2.04
C ILE A 196 -0.67 17.05 -2.06
N VAL A 197 -0.21 17.77 -3.08
CA VAL A 197 -0.55 19.17 -3.32
C VAL A 197 -0.86 19.43 -4.79
N ASP A 198 -1.60 20.50 -5.07
CA ASP A 198 -1.90 20.87 -6.45
C ASP A 198 -0.64 21.32 -7.20
N LYS A 199 -0.57 21.01 -8.51
CA LYS A 199 0.55 21.41 -9.40
C LYS A 199 0.93 22.90 -9.33
N PRO A 200 -0.01 23.87 -9.28
CA PRO A 200 0.33 25.29 -9.14
C PRO A 200 1.05 25.63 -7.84
N LEU A 201 0.92 24.81 -6.79
CA LEU A 201 1.64 25.01 -5.54
C LEU A 201 3.10 24.59 -5.67
N ILE A 202 3.38 23.47 -6.34
CA ILE A 202 4.76 23.02 -6.58
C ILE A 202 5.56 24.06 -7.38
N GLN A 203 4.92 24.76 -8.33
CA GLN A 203 5.55 25.83 -9.10
C GLN A 203 6.01 27.04 -8.26
N LYS A 204 5.56 27.15 -7.00
CA LYS A 204 5.98 28.20 -6.06
C LYS A 204 7.19 27.81 -5.23
N ILE A 205 7.59 26.54 -5.26
CA ILE A 205 8.69 25.98 -4.48
C ILE A 205 9.96 26.02 -5.33
N GLN A 206 11.07 26.44 -4.74
CA GLN A 206 12.40 26.40 -5.34
C GLN A 206 13.27 25.34 -4.66
N GLU A 207 14.26 24.82 -5.40
CA GLU A 207 15.27 23.90 -4.85
C GLU A 207 15.95 24.55 -3.63
N GLY A 208 16.05 23.80 -2.53
CA GLY A 208 16.63 24.27 -1.26
C GLY A 208 15.67 25.05 -0.35
N ASP A 209 14.43 25.33 -0.77
CA ASP A 209 13.44 26.00 0.09
C ASP A 209 13.18 25.19 1.36
N GLN A 210 13.13 25.87 2.51
CA GLN A 210 12.71 25.21 3.75
C GLN A 210 11.22 24.91 3.70
N LEU A 211 10.86 23.64 3.79
CA LEU A 211 9.48 23.16 3.79
C LEU A 211 9.15 22.51 5.12
N LEU A 212 7.91 22.69 5.57
CA LEU A 212 7.31 21.95 6.66
C LEU A 212 6.02 21.30 6.15
N LEU A 213 6.02 19.98 6.16
CA LEU A 213 4.84 19.14 5.92
C LEU A 213 4.13 18.96 7.26
N ASP A 214 2.96 19.57 7.42
CA ASP A 214 2.10 19.36 8.58
C ASP A 214 1.10 18.25 8.27
N GLY A 215 1.45 17.04 8.71
CA GLY A 215 0.63 15.85 8.54
C GLY A 215 -0.72 15.96 9.24
N GLU A 216 -0.76 16.62 10.41
CA GLU A 216 -1.94 16.74 11.28
C GLU A 216 -2.97 17.71 10.72
N HIS A 217 -2.53 18.88 10.24
CA HIS A 217 -3.41 19.94 9.77
C HIS A 217 -3.60 19.94 8.25
N HIS A 218 -2.99 18.99 7.53
CA HIS A 218 -3.04 18.87 6.07
C HIS A 218 -2.52 20.14 5.37
N GLN A 219 -1.37 20.66 5.82
CA GLN A 219 -0.82 21.93 5.36
C GLN A 219 0.65 21.84 4.96
N LEU A 220 0.99 22.46 3.84
CA LEU A 220 2.37 22.74 3.46
C LEU A 220 2.71 24.18 3.86
N ILE A 221 3.82 24.36 4.58
CA ILE A 221 4.36 25.67 4.92
C ILE A 221 5.70 25.84 4.21
N ILE A 222 5.78 26.87 3.36
CA ILE A 222 7.02 27.28 2.67
C ILE A 222 7.69 28.38 3.51
N HIS A 223 8.99 28.26 3.75
CA HIS A 223 9.80 29.12 4.61
C HIS A 223 9.23 29.27 6.04
N PRO A 224 9.18 28.18 6.82
CA PRO A 224 8.76 28.23 8.22
C PRO A 224 9.68 29.19 9.03
N ASN A 225 9.07 30.07 9.82
CA ASN A 225 9.80 31.02 10.69
C ASN A 225 10.39 30.26 11.89
N PRO A 226 11.59 30.56 12.42
CA PRO A 226 12.18 29.92 13.61
C PRO A 226 11.26 29.77 14.84
N SER A 227 10.19 30.56 14.99
CA SER A 227 9.18 30.36 16.03
C SER A 227 8.31 29.10 15.84
N THR A 228 8.30 28.49 14.65
CA THR A 228 7.66 27.21 14.34
C THR A 228 8.53 25.99 14.67
N ASP A 229 9.81 26.17 15.00
CA ASP A 229 10.65 25.07 15.53
C ASP A 229 10.21 24.63 16.94
N LYS A 230 9.28 25.37 17.57
CA LYS A 230 8.58 25.01 18.81
C LYS A 230 7.34 24.16 18.58
N ILE A 231 6.90 23.96 17.33
CA ILE A 231 5.97 22.87 17.01
C ILE A 231 6.77 21.62 17.25
N SER A 232 6.50 20.97 18.38
CA SER A 232 7.26 19.85 18.89
C SER A 232 7.42 18.80 17.78
N PHE A 233 8.63 18.65 17.23
CA PHE A 233 9.04 17.53 16.36
C PHE A 233 9.15 16.22 17.16
N THR A 234 8.37 16.11 18.23
CA THR A 234 8.17 14.85 18.89
C THR A 234 7.54 13.93 17.86
N ASP A 235 8.03 12.70 17.78
CA ASP A 235 7.19 11.54 17.47
C ASP A 235 6.09 11.46 18.55
N THR A 236 5.28 12.50 18.66
CA THR A 236 4.06 12.54 19.44
C THR A 236 3.17 11.61 18.67
N HIS A 237 3.20 10.33 19.07
CA HIS A 237 1.99 9.52 19.04
C HIS A 237 0.86 10.46 19.42
N ILE A 238 0.02 10.76 18.44
CA ILE A 238 -1.18 11.54 18.65
C ILE A 238 -2.11 10.59 19.42
N TYR A 239 -1.81 10.41 20.70
CA TYR A 239 -2.83 10.43 21.72
C TYR A 239 -3.36 11.86 21.78
N ALA A 240 -3.89 12.37 20.66
CA ALA A 240 -5.10 13.14 20.80
C ALA A 240 -6.04 12.16 21.50
N LYS A 241 -6.15 12.31 22.82
CA LYS A 241 -7.47 12.32 23.42
C LYS A 241 -8.30 13.14 22.46
N ILE A 242 -8.94 12.47 21.51
CA ILE A 242 -10.03 13.05 20.77
C ILE A 242 -10.99 13.37 21.91
N ASN A 243 -10.97 14.60 22.40
CA ASN A 243 -11.84 15.02 23.49
C ASN A 243 -13.20 15.16 22.83
N VAL A 244 -13.83 14.01 22.64
CA VAL A 244 -15.12 13.93 21.99
C VAL A 244 -16.12 14.57 22.93
N PRO A 245 -16.93 15.51 22.44
CA PRO A 245 -17.97 16.14 23.24
C PRO A 245 -18.78 15.05 23.95
N SER A 246 -18.99 15.20 25.26
CA SER A 246 -19.53 14.17 26.17
C SER A 246 -20.94 13.65 25.83
N GLN A 247 -21.54 14.10 24.72
CA GLN A 247 -22.89 13.73 24.27
C GLN A 247 -22.94 12.87 23.01
N ALA A 248 -21.83 12.67 22.27
CA ALA A 248 -21.82 11.87 21.05
C ALA A 248 -20.96 10.60 21.19
N SER A 249 -21.46 9.46 20.68
CA SER A 249 -20.73 8.19 20.67
C SER A 249 -19.85 8.09 19.42
N PHE A 250 -18.55 7.97 19.60
CA PHE A 250 -17.58 7.84 18.51
C PHE A 250 -16.98 6.45 18.49
N TRP A 251 -16.95 5.87 17.30
CA TRP A 251 -16.47 4.51 17.06
C TRP A 251 -15.37 4.55 16.03
N ALA A 252 -14.26 3.87 16.31
CA ALA A 252 -13.14 3.80 15.39
C ALA A 252 -13.44 2.88 14.20
N VAL A 253 -12.73 3.09 13.11
CA VAL A 253 -12.63 2.15 11.99
C VAL A 253 -11.21 1.59 12.01
N LEU A 254 -11.09 0.27 12.06
CA LEU A 254 -9.81 -0.43 11.99
C LEU A 254 -9.65 -1.01 10.58
N ASN A 255 -8.65 -0.54 9.84
CA ASN A 255 -8.34 -1.02 8.49
C ASN A 255 -7.27 -2.12 8.51
N ILE A 256 -6.25 -1.96 9.35
CA ILE A 256 -5.12 -2.88 9.52
C ILE A 256 -4.80 -3.07 11.01
N LEU A 257 -4.04 -4.12 11.36
CA LEU A 257 -3.78 -4.45 12.76
C LEU A 257 -2.89 -3.41 13.47
N ASP A 258 -2.01 -2.74 12.73
CA ASP A 258 -1.04 -1.77 13.28
C ASP A 258 -1.73 -0.52 13.88
N GLU A 259 -2.92 -0.17 13.37
CA GLU A 259 -3.76 0.90 13.93
C GLU A 259 -4.36 0.54 15.31
N LEU A 260 -4.29 -0.73 15.74
CA LEU A 260 -5.00 -1.22 16.93
C LEU A 260 -4.51 -0.57 18.22
N GLU A 261 -3.19 -0.40 18.38
CA GLU A 261 -2.62 0.17 19.59
C GLU A 261 -3.08 1.62 19.78
N ASP A 262 -3.03 2.40 18.71
CA ASP A 262 -3.50 3.79 18.69
C ASP A 262 -4.99 3.89 19.01
N ILE A 263 -5.82 3.05 18.39
CA ILE A 263 -7.25 3.00 18.66
C ILE A 263 -7.53 2.56 20.11
N ALA A 264 -6.77 1.61 20.63
CA ALA A 264 -6.91 1.14 22.01
C ALA A 264 -6.56 2.24 23.02
N LEU A 265 -5.66 3.17 22.69
CA LEU A 265 -5.29 4.27 23.56
C LEU A 265 -6.19 5.52 23.38
N SER A 266 -7.02 5.54 22.33
CA SER A 266 -8.03 6.57 22.10
C SER A 266 -9.22 6.53 23.06
N THR A 267 -9.97 7.63 23.13
CA THR A 267 -11.22 7.83 23.90
C THR A 267 -12.47 7.27 23.22
N THR A 268 -12.33 6.50 22.13
CA THR A 268 -13.47 5.95 21.39
C THR A 268 -14.28 4.96 22.22
N ASN A 269 -15.58 4.83 21.92
CA ASN A 269 -16.49 3.87 22.56
C ASN A 269 -16.21 2.41 22.16
N GLY A 270 -15.28 2.20 21.23
CA GLY A 270 -14.90 0.92 20.67
C GLY A 270 -14.62 1.02 19.17
N ILE A 271 -14.52 -0.13 18.51
CA ILE A 271 -14.38 -0.19 17.06
C ILE A 271 -15.76 -0.46 16.45
N GLY A 272 -16.23 0.49 15.64
CA GLY A 272 -17.52 0.41 14.95
C GLY A 272 -17.46 -0.42 13.67
N LEU A 273 -16.25 -0.59 13.13
CA LEU A 273 -16.00 -1.37 11.93
C LEU A 273 -14.54 -1.86 11.92
N VAL A 274 -14.35 -3.17 12.00
CA VAL A 274 -13.13 -3.84 11.55
C VAL A 274 -13.37 -4.33 10.14
N ARG A 275 -12.56 -3.83 9.21
CA ARG A 275 -12.48 -4.37 7.85
C ARG A 275 -11.67 -5.66 7.93
N THR A 276 -12.28 -6.80 7.61
CA THR A 276 -11.58 -8.10 7.71
C THR A 276 -10.86 -8.47 6.44
N GLU A 277 -11.01 -7.67 5.38
CA GLU A 277 -10.50 -7.98 4.05
C GLU A 277 -8.97 -8.03 3.98
N TYR A 278 -8.28 -7.24 4.82
CA TYR A 278 -6.82 -7.23 4.87
C TYR A 278 -6.22 -8.62 5.15
N LEU A 279 -6.94 -9.45 5.93
CA LEU A 279 -6.50 -10.81 6.25
C LEU A 279 -6.47 -11.75 5.04
N PHE A 280 -7.07 -11.36 3.91
CA PHE A 280 -7.16 -12.18 2.71
C PHE A 280 -6.44 -11.56 1.51
N TYR A 281 -5.80 -10.40 1.67
CA TYR A 281 -5.05 -9.75 0.57
C TYR A 281 -3.66 -10.37 0.37
N ASP A 282 -3.05 -10.88 1.43
CA ASP A 282 -1.62 -11.21 1.45
C ASP A 282 -1.28 -12.68 1.15
N ASP A 283 -2.29 -13.56 1.08
CA ASP A 283 -2.04 -14.99 0.98
C ASP A 283 -2.38 -15.57 -0.42
N LEU A 284 -1.48 -16.43 -0.91
CA LEU A 284 -1.80 -17.44 -1.96
C LEU A 284 -2.86 -18.46 -1.48
N LEU A 285 -3.20 -18.45 -0.18
CA LEU A 285 -4.08 -19.40 0.50
C LEU A 285 -5.17 -18.67 1.30
N ILE A 286 -6.36 -19.23 1.37
CA ILE A 286 -7.44 -18.64 2.20
C ILE A 286 -7.04 -18.77 3.68
N PRO A 287 -7.05 -17.69 4.49
CA PRO A 287 -6.65 -17.75 5.89
C PRO A 287 -7.55 -18.74 6.64
N ASP A 288 -6.93 -19.65 7.39
CA ASP A 288 -7.65 -20.69 8.11
C ASP A 288 -8.38 -20.15 9.37
N GLU A 289 -9.13 -21.02 10.02
CA GLU A 289 -9.88 -20.68 11.24
C GLU A 289 -8.97 -20.19 12.37
N ASN A 290 -7.77 -20.77 12.52
CA ASN A 290 -6.87 -20.46 13.62
C ASN A 290 -6.24 -19.07 13.45
N ARG A 291 -5.75 -18.76 12.25
CA ARG A 291 -5.20 -17.43 11.92
C ARG A 291 -6.25 -16.34 12.10
N GLN A 292 -7.46 -16.57 11.60
CA GLN A 292 -8.58 -15.64 11.79
C GLN A 292 -8.91 -15.45 13.27
N LYS A 293 -9.01 -16.55 14.04
CA LYS A 293 -9.30 -16.54 15.48
C LYS A 293 -8.26 -15.72 16.25
N GLU A 294 -6.98 -15.94 16.00
CA GLU A 294 -5.89 -15.23 16.70
C GLU A 294 -5.98 -13.72 16.50
N VAL A 295 -6.14 -13.28 15.26
CA VAL A 295 -6.30 -11.85 14.95
C VAL A 295 -7.54 -11.26 15.63
N TYR A 296 -8.69 -11.94 15.50
CA TYR A 296 -9.94 -11.47 16.11
C TYR A 296 -9.85 -11.42 17.64
N GLN A 297 -9.16 -12.39 18.26
CA GLN A 297 -8.89 -12.41 19.70
C GLN A 297 -7.99 -11.24 20.13
N THR A 298 -6.92 -10.96 19.37
CA THR A 298 -6.01 -9.84 19.66
C THR A 298 -6.77 -8.51 19.68
N ILE A 299 -7.55 -8.23 18.63
CA ILE A 299 -8.35 -7.00 18.53
C ILE A 299 -9.40 -6.93 19.64
N ALA A 300 -10.14 -8.01 19.87
CA ALA A 300 -11.18 -8.04 20.90
C ALA A 300 -10.62 -7.88 22.32
N ARG A 301 -9.43 -8.43 22.61
CA ARG A 301 -8.75 -8.28 23.90
C ARG A 301 -8.23 -6.86 24.12
N ALA A 302 -7.59 -6.27 23.12
CA ALA A 302 -7.05 -4.91 23.19
C ALA A 302 -8.14 -3.86 23.46
N MET A 303 -9.35 -4.08 22.93
CA MET A 303 -10.46 -3.13 23.11
C MET A 303 -11.30 -3.37 24.36
N TYR A 304 -11.19 -4.52 25.04
CA TYR A 304 -12.05 -4.83 26.19
C TYR A 304 -11.94 -3.76 27.31
N PRO A 305 -13.07 -3.28 27.89
CA PRO A 305 -14.45 -3.76 27.76
C PRO A 305 -15.25 -3.16 26.59
N ARG A 306 -14.64 -2.32 25.75
CA ARG A 306 -15.30 -1.69 24.60
C ARG A 306 -15.64 -2.72 23.52
N SER A 307 -16.73 -2.47 22.80
CA SER A 307 -17.20 -3.38 21.75
C SER A 307 -16.41 -3.23 20.45
N VAL A 308 -16.31 -4.31 19.70
CA VAL A 308 -15.67 -4.37 18.38
C VAL A 308 -16.64 -4.98 17.38
N THR A 309 -16.96 -4.27 16.32
CA THR A 309 -17.80 -4.79 15.22
C THR A 309 -16.93 -5.29 14.08
N PHE A 310 -16.87 -6.60 13.87
CA PHE A 310 -16.22 -7.18 12.70
C PHE A 310 -17.21 -7.25 11.53
N ARG A 311 -16.81 -6.69 10.39
CA ARG A 311 -17.52 -6.93 9.14
C ARG A 311 -17.05 -8.25 8.56
N THR A 312 -17.96 -9.17 8.23
CA THR A 312 -17.59 -10.35 7.44
C THR A 312 -16.98 -9.91 6.12
N PHE A 313 -16.13 -10.72 5.49
CA PHE A 313 -15.38 -10.28 4.32
C PHE A 313 -16.26 -9.66 3.23
N ASP A 314 -15.82 -8.52 2.71
CA ASP A 314 -16.47 -7.72 1.67
C ASP A 314 -15.66 -7.72 0.36
N PHE A 315 -15.50 -8.91 -0.21
CA PHE A 315 -14.93 -9.05 -1.56
C PHE A 315 -15.99 -8.86 -2.64
N GLY A 316 -15.56 -8.38 -3.79
CA GLY A 316 -16.34 -8.25 -5.00
C GLY A 316 -15.42 -8.39 -6.20
N PHE A 317 -15.97 -8.39 -7.41
CA PHE A 317 -15.17 -8.42 -8.64
C PHE A 317 -14.17 -7.23 -8.71
N ASP A 318 -14.46 -6.12 -8.05
CA ASP A 318 -13.60 -4.93 -7.97
C ASP A 318 -12.47 -5.05 -6.92
N LYS A 319 -12.61 -5.96 -5.94
CA LYS A 319 -11.68 -6.18 -4.80
C LYS A 319 -11.31 -7.66 -4.70
N LYS A 320 -10.27 -8.08 -5.42
CA LYS A 320 -9.99 -9.49 -5.69
C LYS A 320 -8.86 -10.04 -4.82
N ALA A 321 -9.18 -10.98 -3.93
CA ALA A 321 -8.18 -11.87 -3.34
C ALA A 321 -7.73 -12.90 -4.40
N ARG A 322 -6.43 -13.24 -4.45
CA ARG A 322 -5.81 -14.05 -5.54
C ARG A 322 -6.54 -15.38 -5.78
N TRP A 323 -6.92 -16.08 -4.71
CA TRP A 323 -7.65 -17.35 -4.75
C TRP A 323 -9.05 -17.28 -5.40
N LEU A 324 -9.62 -16.08 -5.59
CA LEU A 324 -10.90 -15.90 -6.28
C LEU A 324 -10.73 -15.87 -7.82
N CYS A 325 -9.50 -15.69 -8.32
CA CYS A 325 -9.19 -15.36 -9.72
C CYS A 325 -8.31 -16.38 -10.46
N ASP A 326 -7.84 -17.46 -9.81
CA ASP A 326 -6.94 -18.46 -10.42
C ASP A 326 -7.62 -19.40 -11.45
N ARG A 327 -8.68 -18.95 -12.14
CA ARG A 327 -9.36 -19.73 -13.19
C ARG A 327 -9.60 -18.89 -14.43
N GLU A 328 -9.37 -19.48 -15.60
CA GLU A 328 -9.65 -18.88 -16.92
C GLU A 328 -11.10 -18.38 -17.05
N GLU A 329 -12.04 -19.05 -16.38
CA GLU A 329 -13.44 -18.63 -16.27
C GLU A 329 -13.90 -18.58 -14.80
N ILE A 330 -14.32 -17.39 -14.34
CA ILE A 330 -14.82 -17.19 -12.98
C ILE A 330 -16.27 -17.70 -12.91
N PRO A 331 -16.59 -18.67 -12.02
CA PRO A 331 -17.96 -19.14 -11.85
C PRO A 331 -18.93 -17.99 -11.54
N GLU A 332 -20.13 -18.00 -12.14
CA GLU A 332 -21.14 -16.93 -11.99
C GLU A 332 -21.43 -16.58 -10.52
N GLN A 333 -21.40 -17.57 -9.64
CA GLN A 333 -21.61 -17.39 -8.20
C GLN A 333 -20.52 -16.53 -7.52
N ASN A 334 -19.31 -16.48 -8.09
CA ASN A 334 -18.18 -15.70 -7.60
C ASN A 334 -18.13 -14.27 -8.17
N LYS A 335 -19.06 -13.90 -9.07
CA LYS A 335 -19.23 -12.52 -9.55
C LYS A 335 -20.03 -11.63 -8.57
N LYS A 336 -20.55 -12.23 -7.48
CA LYS A 336 -21.30 -11.54 -6.43
C LYS A 336 -20.35 -10.72 -5.53
N ARG A 337 -20.92 -9.87 -4.67
CA ARG A 337 -20.18 -9.04 -3.71
C ARG A 337 -20.66 -9.26 -2.26
N GLY A 338 -19.76 -9.09 -1.30
CA GLY A 338 -20.06 -9.09 0.13
C GLY A 338 -20.75 -10.37 0.59
N ILE A 339 -21.84 -10.23 1.35
CA ILE A 339 -22.54 -11.38 1.91
C ILE A 339 -23.10 -12.34 0.85
N SER A 340 -23.43 -11.84 -0.34
CA SER A 340 -23.94 -12.69 -1.44
C SER A 340 -22.86 -13.61 -2.01
N LEU A 341 -21.60 -13.15 -2.05
CA LEU A 341 -20.43 -13.96 -2.40
C LEU A 341 -20.11 -14.96 -1.29
N ALA A 342 -20.16 -14.48 -0.03
CA ALA A 342 -19.92 -15.30 1.15
C ALA A 342 -20.90 -16.49 1.23
N LEU A 343 -22.19 -16.24 0.98
CA LEU A 343 -23.22 -17.28 1.00
C LEU A 343 -23.19 -18.20 -0.22
N ALA A 344 -22.56 -17.79 -1.33
CA ALA A 344 -22.25 -18.69 -2.43
C ALA A 344 -21.09 -19.64 -2.08
N ASN A 345 -20.22 -19.26 -1.15
CA ASN A 345 -19.06 -20.02 -0.70
C ASN A 345 -19.20 -20.37 0.80
N ILE A 346 -20.13 -21.27 1.12
CA ILE A 346 -20.55 -21.57 2.50
C ILE A 346 -19.39 -21.96 3.43
N SER A 347 -18.40 -22.70 2.93
CA SER A 347 -17.21 -23.08 3.72
C SER A 347 -16.46 -21.83 4.22
N LEU A 348 -16.20 -20.87 3.34
CA LEU A 348 -15.47 -19.63 3.63
C LEU A 348 -16.16 -18.81 4.73
N VAL A 349 -17.48 -18.59 4.60
CA VAL A 349 -18.22 -17.84 5.61
C VAL A 349 -18.37 -18.63 6.91
N LYS A 350 -18.50 -19.97 6.87
CA LYS A 350 -18.56 -20.80 8.08
C LYS A 350 -17.25 -20.72 8.86
N THR A 351 -16.10 -20.81 8.19
CA THR A 351 -14.76 -20.64 8.80
C THR A 351 -14.65 -19.30 9.52
N GLN A 352 -15.00 -18.20 8.86
CA GLN A 352 -14.92 -16.87 9.47
C GLN A 352 -15.86 -16.71 10.65
N LEU A 353 -17.11 -17.16 10.54
CA LEU A 353 -18.08 -17.09 11.63
C LEU A 353 -17.62 -17.92 12.84
N LYS A 354 -17.02 -19.09 12.61
CA LYS A 354 -16.49 -19.94 13.69
C LYS A 354 -15.30 -19.29 14.39
N ALA A 355 -14.37 -18.72 13.63
CA ALA A 355 -13.26 -17.94 14.18
C ALA A 355 -13.76 -16.76 15.05
N LEU A 356 -14.77 -16.02 14.59
CA LEU A 356 -15.39 -14.93 15.35
C LEU A 356 -16.06 -15.43 16.65
N CYS A 357 -16.75 -16.56 16.61
CA CYS A 357 -17.35 -17.17 17.80
C CYS A 357 -16.28 -17.59 18.82
N LEU A 358 -15.21 -18.25 18.37
CA LEU A 358 -14.09 -18.64 19.23
C LEU A 358 -13.32 -17.43 19.80
N ALA A 359 -13.32 -16.30 19.07
CA ALA A 359 -12.74 -15.06 19.56
C ALA A 359 -13.59 -14.35 20.61
N ALA A 360 -14.92 -14.58 20.61
CA ALA A 360 -15.89 -13.88 21.45
C ALA A 360 -15.88 -14.28 22.95
N SER A 361 -14.75 -14.77 23.48
CA SER A 361 -14.58 -15.22 24.87
C SER A 361 -14.98 -14.20 25.95
N ARG A 362 -14.96 -12.90 25.63
CA ARG A 362 -15.28 -11.80 26.55
C ARG A 362 -16.59 -11.06 26.22
N GLY A 363 -17.35 -11.54 25.23
CA GLY A 363 -18.69 -11.00 24.90
C GLY A 363 -18.72 -9.60 24.28
N ASN A 364 -17.58 -9.02 23.87
CA ASN A 364 -17.50 -7.67 23.30
C ASN A 364 -17.44 -7.65 21.75
N ILE A 365 -17.74 -8.75 21.08
CA ILE A 365 -17.72 -8.86 19.62
C ILE A 365 -19.13 -8.68 19.02
N ARG A 366 -19.23 -7.91 17.95
CA ARG A 366 -20.41 -7.78 17.08
C ARG A 366 -20.05 -8.18 15.65
N ILE A 367 -21.02 -8.71 14.90
CA ILE A 367 -20.84 -9.13 13.51
C ILE A 367 -21.70 -8.24 12.60
N LEU A 368 -21.07 -7.63 11.60
CA LEU A 368 -21.70 -6.83 10.55
C LEU A 368 -21.64 -7.58 9.22
N LEU A 369 -22.75 -7.61 8.48
CA LEU A 369 -22.84 -8.24 7.16
C LEU A 369 -22.83 -7.17 6.07
N PRO A 370 -21.86 -7.19 5.13
CA PRO A 370 -21.81 -6.22 4.03
C PRO A 370 -22.83 -6.54 2.93
N TYR A 371 -23.36 -5.52 2.26
CA TYR A 371 -24.24 -5.65 1.08
C TYR A 371 -25.48 -6.55 1.27
N VAL A 372 -26.15 -6.46 2.42
CA VAL A 372 -27.42 -7.19 2.65
C VAL A 372 -28.53 -6.59 1.79
N GLN A 373 -28.96 -7.31 0.77
CA GLN A 373 -30.06 -6.90 -0.13
C GLN A 373 -31.43 -7.44 0.30
N ASN A 374 -31.48 -8.51 1.10
CA ASN A 374 -32.73 -9.15 1.49
C ASN A 374 -32.61 -9.87 2.85
N LYS A 375 -33.77 -10.13 3.48
CA LYS A 375 -33.86 -10.81 4.78
C LYS A 375 -33.34 -12.26 4.78
N LYS A 376 -33.31 -12.93 3.62
CA LYS A 376 -32.89 -14.33 3.51
C LYS A 376 -31.40 -14.49 3.83
N ALA A 377 -30.57 -13.52 3.44
CA ALA A 377 -29.15 -13.52 3.79
C ALA A 377 -28.94 -13.52 5.32
N ILE A 378 -29.65 -12.63 6.03
CA ILE A 378 -29.59 -12.55 7.51
C ILE A 378 -30.06 -13.87 8.15
N GLN A 379 -31.16 -14.43 7.67
CA GLN A 379 -31.70 -15.69 8.18
C GLN A 379 -30.72 -16.85 8.01
N THR A 380 -30.04 -16.93 6.86
CA THR A 380 -29.03 -17.96 6.58
C THR A 380 -27.84 -17.83 7.52
N VAL A 381 -27.29 -16.62 7.69
CA VAL A 381 -26.16 -16.38 8.62
C VAL A 381 -26.54 -16.72 10.06
N ARG A 382 -27.73 -16.32 10.52
CA ARG A 382 -28.22 -16.68 11.86
C ARG A 382 -28.34 -18.18 12.06
N ARG A 383 -28.73 -18.93 11.01
CA ARG A 383 -28.76 -20.40 11.07
C ARG A 383 -27.35 -20.98 11.17
N LEU A 384 -26.40 -20.51 10.36
CA LEU A 384 -25.00 -20.95 10.43
C LEU A 384 -24.40 -20.71 11.82
N LEU A 385 -24.64 -19.54 12.42
CA LEU A 385 -24.20 -19.24 13.79
C LEU A 385 -24.79 -20.20 14.82
N LYS A 386 -26.07 -20.59 14.69
CA LYS A 386 -26.70 -21.59 15.56
C LYS A 386 -26.12 -22.99 15.38
N GLU A 387 -25.71 -23.35 14.16
CA GLU A 387 -25.05 -24.63 13.88
C GLU A 387 -23.66 -24.65 14.50
N ILE A 388 -22.85 -23.60 14.29
CA ILE A 388 -21.52 -23.45 14.89
C ILE A 388 -21.58 -23.50 16.42
N ALA A 389 -22.56 -22.85 17.04
CA ALA A 389 -22.74 -22.85 18.49
C ALA A 389 -23.19 -24.20 19.08
N LYS A 390 -23.61 -25.16 18.26
CA LYS A 390 -23.88 -26.55 18.68
C LYS A 390 -22.66 -27.47 18.50
N GLU A 391 -21.77 -27.10 17.59
CA GLU A 391 -20.53 -27.84 17.27
C GLU A 391 -19.36 -27.47 18.21
N SER A 392 -19.47 -26.34 18.92
CA SER A 392 -18.49 -25.79 19.86
C SER A 392 -18.98 -25.96 21.29
#